data_AF-A0A938HPK7-F1
#
_entry.id   AF-A0A938HPK7-F1
#
_cell.length_a   1.000
_cell.length_b   1.000
_cell.length_c   1.000
_cell.angle_alpha   90.00
_cell.angle_beta   90.00
_cell.angle_gamma   90.00
#
_symmetry.space_group_name_H-M   'P 1'
#
loop_
_entity.id
_entity.type
_entity.pdbx_description
1 polymer ?
#
loop_
_entity_poly.entity_id
_entity_poly.type
_entity_poly.pdbx_seq_one_letter_code
_entity_poly.pdbx_strand_id
1 'polypeptide(L)'
;MSNGSARDPEAILATIADVMTVAGHLSFSGQQFVVIIAGEHRGRLCSRGWTKGDIRLWLHEHAVRSEADLSRAGRLPPPETSEQAARGHRAVAEPEDILVVAAGGDAGGYSVVIPGWSGKFHSQAVTRMVPPCPTCHVDA
;
A
#
# COMPACT_ATOMS: atom_id res chain seq x y z
N MET A 1 6.12 -4.65 -7.44
CA MET A 1 6.88 -5.64 -6.64
C MET A 1 6.46 -7.05 -7.00
N SER A 2 7.37 -8.02 -6.85
CA SER A 2 7.12 -9.45 -7.08
C SER A 2 7.36 -10.22 -5.78
N ASN A 3 6.50 -11.19 -5.48
CA ASN A 3 6.77 -12.17 -4.43
C ASN A 3 6.17 -13.53 -4.80
N GLY A 4 6.60 -14.08 -5.95
CA GLY A 4 6.05 -15.32 -6.51
C GLY A 4 6.16 -16.54 -5.58
N SER A 5 7.15 -16.56 -4.69
CA SER A 5 7.36 -17.65 -3.72
C SER A 5 6.48 -17.55 -2.47
N ALA A 6 5.86 -16.41 -2.18
CA ALA A 6 4.96 -16.25 -1.04
C ALA A 6 3.69 -17.08 -1.21
N ARG A 7 3.53 -18.06 -0.33
CA ARG A 7 2.36 -18.93 -0.32
C ARG A 7 1.25 -18.41 0.58
N ASP A 8 1.57 -17.57 1.56
CA ASP A 8 0.65 -17.06 2.56
C ASP A 8 0.28 -15.58 2.32
N PRO A 9 -0.97 -15.15 2.57
CA PRO A 9 -1.40 -13.76 2.49
C PRO A 9 -0.48 -12.77 3.17
N GLU A 10 -0.04 -13.07 4.39
CA GLU A 10 0.77 -12.13 5.16
C GLU A 10 2.13 -11.91 4.50
N ALA A 11 2.71 -12.94 3.90
CA ALA A 11 3.98 -12.81 3.17
C ALA A 11 3.83 -11.94 1.91
N ILE A 12 2.68 -12.04 1.20
CA ILE A 12 2.36 -11.15 0.07
C ILE A 12 2.22 -9.71 0.57
N LEU A 13 1.44 -9.51 1.63
CA LEU A 13 1.18 -8.19 2.21
C LEU A 13 2.42 -7.57 2.85
N ALA A 14 3.33 -8.37 3.42
CA ALA A 14 4.59 -7.89 3.98
C ALA A 14 5.47 -7.23 2.93
N THR A 15 5.55 -7.79 1.72
CA THR A 15 6.25 -7.15 0.60
C THR A 15 5.55 -5.86 0.17
N ILE A 16 4.21 -5.82 0.18
CA ILE A 16 3.47 -4.60 -0.14
C ILE A 16 3.74 -3.52 0.92
N ALA A 17 3.68 -3.87 2.20
CA ALA A 17 3.95 -2.97 3.32
C ALA A 17 5.38 -2.41 3.26
N ASP A 18 6.38 -3.26 3.01
CA ASP A 18 7.76 -2.81 2.84
C ASP A 18 7.89 -1.77 1.72
N VAL A 19 7.29 -2.02 0.55
CA VAL A 19 7.29 -1.02 -0.55
C VAL A 19 6.56 0.26 -0.16
N MET A 20 5.42 0.19 0.53
CA MET A 20 4.70 1.38 1.02
C MET A 20 5.59 2.25 1.92
N THR A 21 6.40 1.65 2.78
CA THR A 21 7.28 2.39 3.69
C THR A 21 8.44 3.10 2.99
N VAL A 22 8.81 2.68 1.77
CA VAL A 22 9.88 3.31 0.97
C VAL A 22 9.31 4.32 -0.02
N ALA A 23 8.17 4.01 -0.64
CA ALA A 23 7.54 4.83 -1.67
C ALA A 23 6.83 6.07 -1.11
N GLY A 24 6.51 6.08 0.19
CA GLY A 24 5.75 7.13 0.85
C GLY A 24 6.54 8.40 1.14
N HIS A 25 5.91 9.54 0.91
CA HIS A 25 6.20 10.73 1.68
C HIS A 25 5.42 10.60 2.99
N LEU A 26 6.11 10.31 4.09
CA LEU A 26 5.52 10.44 5.42
C LEU A 26 5.26 11.92 5.71
N SER A 27 4.21 12.43 5.08
CA SER A 27 3.65 13.74 5.35
C SER A 27 2.94 13.62 6.68
N PHE A 28 3.31 14.44 7.65
CA PHE A 28 2.60 14.54 8.92
C PHE A 28 1.12 14.93 8.74
N SER A 29 0.73 15.40 7.56
CA SER A 29 -0.65 15.71 7.21
C SER A 29 -1.45 14.51 6.65
N GLY A 30 -0.84 13.32 6.57
CA GLY A 30 -1.43 12.06 6.07
C GLY A 30 -1.30 11.91 4.55
N GLN A 31 -0.94 10.72 4.06
CA GLN A 31 -0.82 10.39 2.63
C GLN A 31 -1.83 9.29 2.25
N GLN A 32 -2.28 9.27 1.00
CA GLN A 32 -3.06 8.17 0.43
C GLN A 32 -2.19 7.30 -0.48
N PHE A 33 -2.52 6.01 -0.59
CA PHE A 33 -1.86 5.06 -1.47
C PHE A 33 -2.87 4.35 -2.35
N VAL A 34 -2.50 4.06 -3.60
CA VAL A 34 -3.20 3.07 -4.40
C VAL A 34 -2.39 1.78 -4.39
N VAL A 35 -3.02 0.69 -3.96
CA VAL A 35 -2.42 -0.64 -3.95
C VAL A 35 -3.15 -1.50 -4.96
N ILE A 36 -2.46 -1.86 -6.03
CA ILE A 36 -2.97 -2.75 -7.08
C ILE A 36 -2.55 -4.18 -6.76
N ILE A 37 -3.54 -5.04 -6.50
CA ILE A 37 -3.36 -6.48 -6.27
C ILE A 37 -3.66 -7.22 -7.58
N ALA A 38 -2.65 -7.87 -8.17
CA ALA A 38 -2.84 -8.63 -9.41
C ALA A 38 -3.51 -9.99 -9.20
N GLY A 39 -3.91 -10.63 -10.30
CA GLY A 39 -4.76 -11.83 -10.34
C GLY A 39 -4.26 -12.96 -9.45
N GLU A 40 -2.99 -13.32 -9.55
CA GLU A 40 -2.40 -14.42 -8.78
C GLU A 40 -2.40 -14.14 -7.27
N HIS A 41 -1.96 -12.95 -6.83
CA HIS A 41 -2.00 -12.54 -5.42
C HIS A 41 -3.44 -12.47 -4.90
N ARG A 42 -4.35 -11.90 -5.69
CA ARG A 42 -5.77 -11.83 -5.36
C ARG A 42 -6.36 -13.22 -5.18
N GLY A 43 -6.04 -14.17 -6.06
CA GLY A 43 -6.47 -15.56 -5.95
C GLY A 43 -6.06 -16.19 -4.62
N ARG A 44 -4.79 -16.02 -4.22
CA ARG A 44 -4.24 -16.53 -2.95
C ARG A 44 -4.83 -15.88 -1.70
N LEU A 45 -5.16 -14.59 -1.78
CA LEU A 45 -5.82 -13.83 -0.73
C LEU A 45 -7.27 -14.29 -0.57
N CYS A 46 -8.03 -14.27 -1.67
CA CYS A 46 -9.44 -14.65 -1.68
C CYS A 46 -9.66 -16.12 -1.32
N SER A 47 -8.77 -17.04 -1.74
CA SER A 47 -8.88 -18.46 -1.36
C SER A 47 -8.75 -18.71 0.14
N ARG A 48 -8.29 -17.71 0.90
CA ARG A 48 -8.16 -17.72 2.36
C ARG A 48 -9.12 -16.76 3.06
N GLY A 49 -10.12 -16.24 2.34
CA GLY A 49 -11.16 -15.39 2.91
C GLY A 49 -10.77 -13.94 3.16
N TRP A 50 -9.61 -13.48 2.68
CA TRP A 50 -9.19 -12.09 2.87
C TRP A 50 -10.10 -11.13 2.11
N THR A 51 -10.60 -10.13 2.82
CA THR A 51 -11.38 -9.03 2.27
C THR A 51 -10.50 -7.80 1.99
N LYS A 52 -11.05 -6.82 1.27
CA LYS A 52 -10.38 -5.52 1.12
C LYS A 52 -10.19 -4.81 2.47
N GLY A 53 -11.08 -5.03 3.43
CA GLY A 53 -10.96 -4.46 4.78
C GLY A 53 -9.75 -5.02 5.52
N ASP A 54 -9.61 -6.35 5.50
CA ASP A 54 -8.48 -7.04 6.14
C ASP A 54 -7.14 -6.61 5.55
N ILE A 55 -7.07 -6.49 4.22
CA ILE A 55 -5.87 -6.01 3.52
C ILE A 55 -5.50 -4.59 3.99
N ARG A 56 -6.48 -3.68 4.08
CA ARG A 56 -6.22 -2.30 4.54
C ARG A 56 -5.73 -2.27 5.96
N LEU A 57 -6.43 -2.97 6.86
CA LEU A 57 -6.09 -3.01 8.28
C LEU A 57 -4.68 -3.58 8.47
N TRP A 58 -4.39 -4.71 7.85
CA TRP A 58 -3.08 -5.35 7.96
C TRP A 58 -1.96 -4.45 7.41
N LEU A 59 -2.17 -3.82 6.24
CA LEU A 59 -1.18 -2.90 5.68
C LEU A 59 -0.98 -1.65 6.53
N HIS A 60 -2.05 -1.08 7.08
CA HIS A 60 -1.96 0.05 8.02
C HIS A 60 -1.16 -0.31 9.28
N GLU A 61 -1.37 -1.53 9.79
CA GLU A 61 -0.69 -2.07 10.96
C GLU A 61 0.80 -2.29 10.74
N HIS A 62 1.19 -2.76 9.54
CA HIS A 62 2.54 -3.25 9.25
C HIS A 62 3.39 -2.33 8.39
N ALA A 63 2.81 -1.39 7.63
CA ALA A 63 3.55 -0.38 6.88
C ALA A 63 4.02 0.75 7.81
N VAL A 64 5.00 0.43 8.66
CA VAL A 64 5.50 1.30 9.74
C VAL A 64 6.99 1.54 9.60
N ARG A 65 7.44 2.78 9.80
CA ARG A 65 8.85 3.18 9.87
C ARG A 65 9.17 3.70 11.26
N SER A 66 10.35 3.34 11.78
CA SER A 66 10.83 3.87 13.06
C SER A 66 11.30 5.33 12.93
N GLU A 67 11.26 6.11 14.02
CA GLU A 67 11.86 7.46 14.00
C GLU A 67 13.34 7.45 13.73
N ALA A 68 14.06 6.41 14.16
CA ALA A 68 15.46 6.23 13.82
C ALA A 68 15.67 6.18 12.30
N ASP A 69 14.83 5.42 11.57
CA ASP A 69 14.91 5.33 10.11
C ASP A 69 14.53 6.65 9.44
N LEU A 70 13.50 7.34 9.95
CA LEU A 70 13.07 8.63 9.43
C LEU A 70 14.11 9.73 9.66
N SER A 71 14.76 9.72 10.82
CA SER A 71 15.84 10.63 11.12
C SER A 71 17.05 10.38 10.22
N ARG A 72 17.43 9.10 10.04
CA ARG A 72 18.50 8.70 9.10
C ARG A 72 18.19 9.12 7.66
N ALA A 73 16.91 9.15 7.27
CA ALA A 73 16.46 9.65 5.97
C ALA A 73 16.30 11.18 5.90
N GLY A 74 16.66 11.92 6.95
CA GLY A 74 16.56 13.39 7.00
C GLY A 74 15.12 13.92 7.09
N ARG A 75 14.17 13.09 7.51
CA ARG A 75 12.73 13.44 7.62
C ARG A 75 12.34 13.91 9.03
N LEU A 76 13.10 13.52 10.04
CA LEU A 76 12.91 13.90 11.43
C LEU A 76 14.25 14.31 12.06
N PRO A 77 14.24 15.12 13.14
CA PRO A 77 15.42 15.33 13.97
C PRO A 77 15.94 14.01 14.57
N PRO A 78 17.22 13.94 14.95
CA PRO A 78 17.75 12.80 15.71
C PRO A 78 16.94 12.53 16.98
N PRO A 79 16.55 11.28 17.26
CA PRO A 79 15.85 10.95 18.50
C PRO A 79 16.78 11.13 19.70
N GLU A 80 16.23 11.60 20.82
CA GLU A 80 17.00 11.84 22.05
C GLU A 80 17.09 10.59 22.94
N THR A 81 16.16 9.64 22.75
CA THR A 81 16.07 8.42 23.55
C THR A 81 15.86 7.17 22.68
N SER A 82 16.18 5.99 23.22
CA SER A 82 15.92 4.71 22.55
C SER A 82 14.42 4.45 22.37
N GLU A 83 13.59 4.90 23.30
CA GLU A 83 12.13 4.81 23.19
C GLU A 83 11.61 5.65 22.02
N GLN A 84 12.09 6.91 21.91
CA GLN A 84 11.75 7.77 20.78
C GLN A 84 12.23 7.16 19.46
N ALA A 85 13.47 6.65 19.43
CA ALA A 85 14.04 6.01 18.24
C ALA A 85 13.20 4.82 17.74
N ALA A 86 12.60 4.07 18.66
CA ALA A 86 11.74 2.91 18.36
C ALA A 86 10.29 3.27 18.01
N ARG A 87 9.86 4.53 18.23
CA ARG A 87 8.49 4.96 17.93
C ARG A 87 8.17 4.78 16.44
N GLY A 88 7.07 4.09 16.17
CA GLY A 88 6.63 3.78 14.81
C GLY A 88 5.73 4.87 14.22
N HIS A 89 5.98 5.19 12.95
CA HIS A 89 5.13 6.06 12.11
C HIS A 89 4.52 5.22 10.98
N ARG A 90 3.20 5.24 10.91
CA ARG A 90 2.44 4.53 9.88
C ARG A 90 2.52 5.27 8.54
N ALA A 91 2.54 4.52 7.43
CA ALA A 91 2.57 5.07 6.08
C ALA A 91 1.34 5.95 5.75
N VAL A 92 0.19 5.64 6.36
CA VAL A 92 -1.07 6.39 6.21
C VAL A 92 -1.69 6.63 7.59
N ALA A 93 -2.56 7.65 7.68
CA ALA A 93 -3.23 7.97 8.94
C ALA A 93 -4.31 6.92 9.27
N GLU A 94 -5.20 6.64 8.32
CA GLU A 94 -6.30 5.69 8.46
C GLU A 94 -6.19 4.55 7.43
N PRO A 95 -6.64 3.32 7.74
CA PRO A 95 -6.66 2.21 6.76
C PRO A 95 -7.38 2.57 5.44
N GLU A 96 -8.39 3.43 5.49
CA GLU A 96 -9.20 3.90 4.36
C GLU A 96 -8.40 4.75 3.37
N ASP A 97 -7.27 5.32 3.79
CA ASP A 97 -6.34 6.05 2.90
C ASP A 97 -5.59 5.10 1.94
N ILE A 98 -5.79 3.78 2.07
CA ILE A 98 -5.27 2.75 1.16
C ILE A 98 -6.38 2.32 0.18
N LEU A 99 -6.27 2.78 -1.06
CA LEU A 99 -7.17 2.39 -2.15
C LEU A 99 -6.73 1.05 -2.75
N VAL A 100 -7.39 -0.03 -2.31
CA VAL A 100 -7.15 -1.39 -2.82
C VAL A 100 -7.91 -1.64 -4.13
N VAL A 101 -7.16 -1.82 -5.21
CA VAL A 101 -7.64 -2.03 -6.57
C VAL A 101 -7.24 -3.43 -7.05
N ALA A 102 -8.17 -4.14 -7.68
CA ALA A 102 -7.87 -5.39 -8.38
C ALA A 102 -7.67 -5.09 -9.86
N ALA A 103 -6.47 -5.33 -10.39
CA ALA A 103 -6.15 -5.16 -11.81
C ALA A 103 -4.91 -5.97 -12.20
N GLY A 104 -4.74 -6.26 -13.49
CA GLY A 104 -3.71 -7.17 -14.00
C GLY A 104 -4.20 -8.61 -14.15
N GLY A 105 -3.31 -9.51 -14.58
CA GLY A 105 -3.62 -10.92 -14.84
C GLY A 105 -2.94 -11.89 -13.86
N ASP A 106 -2.97 -13.17 -14.20
CA ASP A 106 -2.46 -14.27 -13.37
C ASP A 106 -0.96 -14.54 -13.54
N ALA A 107 -0.23 -13.69 -14.25
CA ALA A 107 1.18 -13.87 -14.51
C ALA A 107 2.05 -13.28 -13.39
N GLY A 108 2.62 -14.12 -12.52
CA GLY A 108 3.94 -13.92 -11.90
C GLY A 108 3.98 -13.24 -10.53
N GLY A 109 2.89 -13.26 -9.76
CA GLY A 109 2.88 -12.76 -8.38
C GLY A 109 3.36 -11.31 -8.27
N TYR A 110 2.91 -10.45 -9.18
CA TYR A 110 3.24 -9.02 -9.17
C TYR A 110 2.10 -8.20 -8.56
N SER A 111 2.44 -7.07 -7.96
CA SER A 111 1.50 -6.06 -7.49
C SER A 111 2.17 -4.70 -7.52
N VAL A 112 1.40 -3.62 -7.38
CA VAL A 112 1.91 -2.24 -7.51
C VAL A 112 1.48 -1.41 -6.32
N VAL A 113 2.39 -0.61 -5.79
CA VAL A 113 2.10 0.47 -4.83
C VAL A 113 2.34 1.78 -5.55
N ILE A 114 1.33 2.65 -5.54
CA ILE A 114 1.41 3.99 -6.10
C ILE A 114 1.20 4.97 -4.94
N PRO A 115 2.25 5.71 -4.54
CA PRO A 115 2.12 6.72 -3.50
C PRO A 115 1.31 7.92 -4.01
N GLY A 116 0.51 8.52 -3.14
CA GLY A 116 -0.10 9.83 -3.38
C GLY A 116 0.96 10.94 -3.41
N TRP A 117 0.60 12.09 -3.99
CA TRP A 117 1.47 13.26 -4.00
C TRP A 117 1.10 14.22 -2.88
N SER A 118 2.09 14.76 -2.14
CA SER A 118 1.81 15.60 -0.97
C SER A 118 0.96 14.87 0.08
N GLY A 119 0.23 15.60 0.93
CA GLY A 119 -0.71 15.04 1.89
C GLY A 119 -2.17 15.17 1.46
N LYS A 120 -3.08 14.47 2.16
CA LYS A 120 -4.52 14.37 1.89
C LYS A 120 -5.26 15.72 1.89
N PHE A 121 -4.69 16.75 2.51
CA PHE A 121 -5.25 18.11 2.46
C PHE A 121 -4.96 18.83 1.14
N HIS A 122 -4.00 18.35 0.35
CA HIS A 122 -3.56 18.98 -0.89
C HIS A 122 -3.79 18.10 -2.12
N SER A 123 -3.85 16.78 -1.96
CA SER A 123 -4.08 15.83 -3.04
C SER A 123 -4.79 14.59 -2.49
N GLN A 124 -5.90 14.22 -3.12
CA GLN A 124 -6.67 13.03 -2.76
C GLN A 124 -6.87 12.17 -3.99
N ALA A 125 -6.80 10.86 -3.80
CA ALA A 125 -7.13 9.91 -4.85
C ALA A 125 -8.64 9.92 -5.08
N VAL A 126 -9.03 10.09 -6.35
CA VAL A 126 -10.43 10.02 -6.77
C VAL A 126 -10.60 8.88 -7.75
N THR A 127 -11.76 8.24 -7.72
CA THR A 127 -12.13 7.21 -8.70
C THR A 127 -13.33 7.69 -9.50
N ARG A 128 -13.29 7.45 -10.80
CA ARG A 128 -14.40 7.75 -11.71
C ARG A 128 -14.56 6.57 -12.66
N MET A 129 -15.79 6.12 -12.82
CA MET A 129 -16.11 5.13 -13.86
C MET A 129 -15.77 5.73 -15.23
N VAL A 130 -14.96 5.01 -16.00
CA VAL A 130 -14.77 5.28 -17.42
C VAL A 130 -15.76 4.41 -18.18
N PRO A 131 -16.72 4.97 -18.94
CA PRO A 131 -17.66 4.17 -19.70
C PRO A 131 -16.90 3.34 -20.74
N PRO A 132 -17.42 2.16 -21.13
CA PRO A 132 -16.83 1.37 -22.19
C PRO A 132 -16.72 2.22 -23.46
N CYS A 133 -15.62 2.06 -24.19
CA CYS A 133 -15.44 2.76 -25.45
C CYS A 133 -16.54 2.33 -26.43
N PRO A 134 -17.34 3.26 -26.97
CA PRO A 134 -18.50 2.92 -27.80
C PRO A 134 -18.14 2.20 -29.10
N THR A 135 -16.86 2.23 -29.49
CA THR A 135 -16.35 1.61 -30.71
C THR A 135 -15.46 0.40 -30.46
N CYS A 136 -15.11 0.08 -29.21
CA CYS A 136 -14.31 -1.11 -28.90
C CYS A 136 -15.22 -2.29 -28.57
N HIS A 137 -15.17 -3.33 -29.39
CA HIS A 137 -15.71 -4.64 -29.04
C HIS A 137 -14.67 -5.37 -28.19
N VAL A 138 -14.89 -5.43 -26.88
CA VAL A 138 -14.21 -6.39 -26.02
C VAL A 138 -14.99 -7.69 -26.13
N ASP A 139 -14.43 -8.68 -26.81
CA ASP A 139 -14.99 -10.04 -26.82
C ASP A 139 -15.10 -10.52 -25.37
N ALA A 140 -16.31 -10.96 -25.01
CA ALA A 140 -16.67 -11.39 -23.67
C ALA A 140 -16.09 -12.76 -23.32
#